data_AF-A0A915MIL4-F1
#
_entry.id   AF-A0A915MIL4-F1
#
_cell.length_a   1.000
_cell.length_b   1.000
_cell.length_c   1.000
_cell.angle_alpha   90.00
_cell.angle_beta   90.00
_cell.angle_gamma   90.00
#
_symmetry.space_group_name_H-M   'P 1'
#
loop_
_entity.id
_entity.type
_entity.pdbx_description
1 polymer ?
#
loop_
_entity_poly.entity_id
_entity_poly.type
_entity_poly.pdbx_seq_one_letter_code
_entity_poly.pdbx_strand_id
1 'polypeptide(L)'
;MGVDNYFQRFASINLRVVMENYHKLAEWTKIALNQISLDVKPILAGAYRLAENAREEKKTRENIAGFLMKTLLYEKESYNYIFDNIASHRLHLHIADLEDEQHEVKILDYLHQIIDFMSAAPKMLKIVGNFDQLEQEFKSGSDWNFLEENQSIENQRYDAVTNQTWNNIGSIRAVITSSQESAYLIRKSRIIDCVWNSDKTAAIMIIAKYLEIESGPLWENCREAGYCYSVSLTAEIDAGTLTLELSDCSDLKKAFNAARQTMNDVLNNELNNELFSAAQQKLIGELFNNESTVKSASRNAVLSSFQGVSTDFTKYVHYHTL
;
A
#
# COMPACT_ATOMS: atom_id res chain seq x y z
N MET A 1 2.95 -2.42 -9.06
CA MET A 1 3.93 -3.42 -8.59
C MET A 1 3.70 -3.64 -7.10
N GLY A 2 4.15 -4.76 -6.56
CA GLY A 2 3.95 -5.14 -5.17
C GLY A 2 2.65 -5.90 -4.88
N VAL A 3 2.63 -6.60 -3.75
CA VAL A 3 1.39 -7.10 -3.15
C VAL A 3 0.84 -6.02 -2.22
N ASP A 4 -0.34 -5.55 -2.56
CA ASP A 4 -1.13 -4.60 -1.79
C ASP A 4 -0.46 -3.26 -1.40
N ASN A 5 0.40 -2.73 -2.27
CA ASN A 5 1.18 -1.51 -2.04
C ASN A 5 2.23 -1.57 -0.90
N TYR A 6 2.35 -2.70 -0.20
CA TYR A 6 3.32 -2.86 0.88
C TYR A 6 4.52 -3.69 0.43
N PHE A 7 4.30 -4.84 -0.21
CA PHE A 7 5.34 -5.79 -0.56
C PHE A 7 5.93 -5.49 -1.95
N GLN A 8 6.61 -4.36 -2.07
CA GLN A 8 7.03 -3.78 -3.36
C GLN A 8 8.05 -4.62 -4.15
N ARG A 9 8.70 -5.59 -3.52
CA ARG A 9 9.64 -6.52 -4.18
C ARG A 9 8.95 -7.59 -5.05
N PHE A 10 7.63 -7.70 -4.96
CA PHE A 10 6.87 -8.71 -5.68
C PHE A 10 6.19 -8.13 -6.91
N ALA A 11 6.06 -8.94 -7.97
CA ALA A 11 5.15 -8.67 -9.07
C ALA A 11 3.93 -9.60 -8.92
N SER A 12 2.73 -9.07 -9.16
CA SER A 12 1.49 -9.84 -9.06
C SER A 12 0.70 -9.76 -10.35
N ILE A 13 0.31 -10.92 -10.88
CA ILE A 13 -0.71 -11.04 -11.92
C ILE A 13 -2.00 -11.47 -11.24
N ASN A 14 -3.03 -10.63 -11.32
CA ASN A 14 -4.32 -10.89 -10.68
C ASN A 14 -5.36 -11.19 -11.77
N LEU A 15 -5.77 -12.45 -11.89
CA LEU A 15 -6.82 -12.87 -12.80
C LEU A 15 -8.09 -13.19 -12.02
N ARG A 16 -9.24 -12.84 -12.59
CA ARG A 16 -10.56 -13.19 -12.06
C ARG A 16 -11.44 -13.68 -13.19
N VAL A 17 -12.13 -14.78 -12.92
CA VAL A 17 -13.13 -15.34 -13.82
C VAL A 17 -14.37 -15.71 -13.03
N VAL A 18 -15.50 -15.82 -13.74
CA VAL A 18 -16.68 -16.55 -13.23
C VAL A 18 -16.38 -18.04 -13.20
N MET A 19 -17.09 -18.79 -12.35
CA MET A 19 -16.81 -20.18 -12.08
C MET A 19 -16.76 -21.01 -13.37
N GLU A 20 -17.67 -20.79 -14.31
CA GLU A 20 -17.78 -21.53 -15.57
C GLU A 20 -16.53 -21.43 -16.47
N ASN A 21 -15.66 -20.44 -16.22
CA ASN A 21 -14.45 -20.18 -17.00
C ASN A 21 -13.16 -20.44 -16.22
N TYR A 22 -13.20 -21.15 -15.08
CA TYR A 22 -12.02 -21.37 -14.23
C TYR A 22 -10.84 -22.01 -14.99
N HIS A 23 -11.10 -22.90 -15.96
CA HIS A 23 -10.09 -23.55 -16.80
C HIS A 23 -9.23 -22.56 -17.61
N LYS A 24 -9.76 -21.37 -17.93
CA LYS A 24 -9.03 -20.32 -18.67
C LYS A 24 -7.94 -19.64 -17.84
N LEU A 25 -7.97 -19.78 -16.51
CA LEU A 25 -7.00 -19.13 -15.63
C LEU A 25 -5.56 -19.56 -15.95
N ALA A 26 -5.33 -20.86 -16.13
CA ALA A 26 -4.03 -21.40 -16.47
C ALA A 26 -3.56 -20.93 -17.85
N GLU A 27 -4.46 -21.00 -18.85
CA GLU A 27 -4.19 -20.53 -20.23
C GLU A 27 -3.80 -19.05 -20.25
N TRP A 28 -4.60 -18.17 -19.64
CA TRP A 28 -4.36 -16.73 -19.62
C TRP A 28 -3.11 -16.37 -18.81
N THR A 29 -2.81 -17.11 -17.75
CA THR A 29 -1.56 -16.93 -17.00
C THR A 29 -0.36 -17.30 -17.86
N LYS A 30 -0.43 -18.40 -18.60
CA LYS A 30 0.64 -18.82 -19.53
C LYS A 30 0.86 -17.78 -20.63
N ILE A 31 -0.21 -17.21 -21.19
CA ILE A 31 -0.11 -16.13 -22.18
C ILE A 31 0.55 -14.90 -21.55
N ALA A 32 0.10 -14.49 -20.36
CA ALA A 32 0.60 -13.32 -19.66
C ALA A 32 2.07 -13.44 -19.22
N LEU A 33 2.58 -14.65 -18.98
CA LEU A 33 3.98 -14.85 -18.59
C LEU A 33 4.89 -15.09 -19.81
N ASN A 34 4.46 -15.90 -20.78
CA ASN A 34 5.37 -16.47 -21.78
C ASN A 34 5.11 -15.96 -23.20
N GLN A 35 4.03 -15.22 -23.45
CA GLN A 35 3.60 -14.83 -24.81
C GLN A 35 3.35 -13.33 -24.93
N ILE A 36 3.96 -12.51 -24.06
CA ILE A 36 3.90 -11.06 -24.21
C ILE A 36 4.72 -10.67 -25.45
N SER A 37 4.04 -10.10 -26.45
CA SER A 37 4.69 -9.41 -27.56
C SER A 37 4.82 -7.93 -27.23
N LEU A 38 6.03 -7.40 -27.37
CA LEU A 38 6.30 -5.97 -27.17
C LEU A 38 6.31 -5.24 -28.51
N ASP A 39 5.65 -4.09 -28.55
CA ASP A 39 5.68 -3.14 -29.67
C ASP A 39 5.98 -1.76 -29.09
N VAL A 40 6.91 -1.05 -29.74
CA VAL A 40 7.37 0.27 -29.35
C VAL A 40 6.21 1.27 -29.28
N LYS A 41 5.29 1.26 -30.24
CA LYS A 41 4.24 2.29 -30.32
C LYS A 41 3.34 2.30 -29.07
N PRO A 42 2.77 1.16 -28.60
CA PRO A 42 2.07 1.10 -27.33
C PRO A 42 2.92 1.50 -26.12
N ILE A 43 4.23 1.19 -26.13
CA ILE A 43 5.14 1.54 -25.03
C ILE A 43 5.30 3.06 -24.93
N LEU A 44 5.58 3.75 -26.05
CA LEU A 44 5.71 5.21 -26.09
C LEU A 44 4.41 5.90 -25.65
N ALA A 45 3.26 5.43 -26.15
CA ALA A 45 1.96 5.94 -25.74
C ALA A 45 1.67 5.70 -24.25
N GLY A 46 2.10 4.54 -23.72
CA GLY A 46 2.03 4.22 -22.29
C GLY A 46 2.88 5.16 -21.44
N ALA A 47 4.12 5.43 -21.87
CA ALA A 47 5.03 6.35 -21.20
C ALA A 47 4.48 7.78 -21.17
N TYR A 48 3.93 8.26 -22.29
CA TYR A 48 3.27 9.57 -22.34
C TYR A 48 2.12 9.67 -21.34
N ARG A 49 1.26 8.65 -21.27
CA ARG A 49 0.15 8.60 -20.30
C ARG A 49 0.67 8.60 -18.85
N LEU A 50 1.73 7.86 -18.55
CA LEU A 50 2.34 7.85 -17.22
C LEU A 50 2.96 9.20 -16.86
N ALA A 51 3.56 9.89 -17.82
CA ALA A 51 4.07 11.26 -17.63
C ALA A 51 2.94 12.25 -17.33
N GLU A 52 1.82 12.18 -18.06
CA GLU A 52 0.67 13.07 -17.81
C GLU A 52 0.01 12.76 -16.46
N ASN A 53 -0.12 11.48 -16.07
CA ASN A 53 -0.58 11.12 -14.73
C ASN A 53 0.30 11.75 -13.64
N ALA A 54 1.63 11.67 -13.80
CA ALA A 54 2.56 12.30 -12.87
C ALA A 54 2.47 13.84 -12.86
N ARG A 55 2.03 14.45 -13.96
CA ARG A 55 1.75 15.89 -14.04
C ARG A 55 0.47 16.25 -13.28
N GLU A 56 -0.58 15.45 -13.39
CA GLU A 56 -1.81 15.63 -12.62
C GLU A 56 -1.57 15.43 -11.12
N GLU A 57 -0.79 14.43 -10.73
CA GLU A 57 -0.46 14.21 -9.31
C GLU A 57 0.30 15.39 -8.71
N LYS A 58 1.16 16.07 -9.48
CA LYS A 58 1.84 17.30 -9.05
C LYS A 58 0.89 18.49 -8.82
N LYS A 59 -0.40 18.39 -9.14
CA LYS A 59 -1.38 19.45 -8.84
C LYS A 59 -1.98 19.32 -7.46
N THR A 60 -1.96 18.14 -6.84
CA THR A 60 -2.57 17.93 -5.52
C THR A 60 -1.51 18.01 -4.42
N ARG A 61 -1.86 18.72 -3.34
CA ARG A 61 -0.97 18.91 -2.19
C ARG A 61 -0.65 17.59 -1.48
N GLU A 62 -1.65 16.71 -1.39
CA GLU A 62 -1.53 15.37 -0.81
C GLU A 62 -0.46 14.54 -1.52
N ASN A 63 -0.54 14.42 -2.85
CA ASN A 63 0.44 13.63 -3.61
C ASN A 63 1.85 14.22 -3.51
N ILE A 64 1.97 15.55 -3.56
CA ILE A 64 3.26 16.22 -3.36
C ILE A 64 3.82 15.94 -1.96
N ALA A 65 3.01 16.07 -0.91
CA ALA A 65 3.44 15.82 0.46
C ALA A 65 3.81 14.34 0.66
N GLY A 66 3.04 13.43 0.07
CA GLY A 66 3.34 11.99 0.02
C GLY A 66 4.68 11.72 -0.66
N PHE A 67 4.94 12.32 -1.82
CA PHE A 67 6.23 12.22 -2.50
C PHE A 67 7.37 12.79 -1.67
N LEU A 68 7.22 13.99 -1.08
CA LEU A 68 8.23 14.57 -0.20
C LEU A 68 8.53 13.67 1.00
N MET A 69 7.51 13.06 1.60
CA MET A 69 7.68 12.09 2.69
C MET A 69 8.47 10.86 2.22
N LYS A 70 8.16 10.31 1.04
CA LYS A 70 8.94 9.21 0.45
C LYS A 70 10.41 9.58 0.26
N THR A 71 10.71 10.81 -0.17
CA THR A 71 12.10 11.27 -0.35
C THR A 71 12.89 11.43 0.95
N LEU A 72 12.20 11.46 2.11
CA LEU A 72 12.83 11.45 3.43
C LEU A 72 13.00 10.02 3.98
N LEU A 73 12.02 9.17 3.71
CA LEU A 73 11.87 7.86 4.33
C LEU A 73 12.58 6.75 3.56
N TYR A 74 12.79 6.92 2.26
CA TYR A 74 13.32 5.88 1.39
C TYR A 74 14.59 6.31 0.66
N GLU A 75 15.49 5.34 0.47
CA GLU A 75 16.66 5.51 -0.40
C GLU A 75 16.22 5.67 -1.86
N LYS A 76 17.04 6.35 -2.67
CA LYS A 76 16.70 6.65 -4.07
C LYS A 76 16.62 5.39 -4.92
N GLU A 77 17.34 4.35 -4.53
CA GLU A 77 17.35 3.03 -5.17
C GLU A 77 16.18 2.14 -4.72
N SER A 78 15.39 2.57 -3.73
CA SER A 78 14.25 1.81 -3.25
C SER A 78 13.10 1.79 -4.26
N TYR A 79 12.34 0.70 -4.27
CA TYR A 79 11.14 0.60 -5.10
C TYR A 79 10.08 1.66 -4.76
N ASN A 80 9.93 2.00 -3.47
CA ASN A 80 9.01 3.04 -3.01
C ASN A 80 9.36 4.43 -3.58
N TYR A 81 10.63 4.67 -3.90
CA TYR A 81 11.08 5.90 -4.53
C TYR A 81 11.02 5.81 -6.07
N ILE A 82 11.60 4.77 -6.67
CA ILE A 82 11.75 4.66 -8.14
C ILE A 82 10.39 4.56 -8.85
N PHE A 83 9.44 3.80 -8.29
CA PHE A 83 8.11 3.62 -8.89
C PHE A 83 7.10 4.68 -8.49
N ASP A 84 7.51 5.72 -7.77
CA ASP A 84 6.67 6.87 -7.53
C ASP A 84 6.44 7.63 -8.85
N ASN A 85 5.18 7.97 -9.15
CA ASN A 85 4.82 8.63 -10.40
C ASN A 85 5.49 10.01 -10.53
N ILE A 86 5.57 10.77 -9.44
CA ILE A 86 6.22 12.09 -9.42
C ILE A 86 7.74 11.96 -9.65
N ALA A 87 8.37 10.95 -9.04
CA ALA A 87 9.80 10.65 -9.23
C ALA A 87 10.12 10.24 -10.68
N SER A 88 9.29 9.36 -11.25
CA SER A 88 9.47 8.76 -12.57
C SER A 88 9.02 9.63 -13.74
N HIS A 89 8.36 10.78 -13.48
CA HIS A 89 7.88 11.70 -14.52
C HIS A 89 8.96 12.00 -15.59
N ARG A 90 10.17 12.39 -15.19
CA ARG A 90 11.23 12.74 -16.17
C ARG A 90 11.65 11.56 -17.03
N LEU A 91 11.65 10.35 -16.46
CA LEU A 91 11.94 9.13 -17.19
C LEU A 91 10.83 8.83 -18.21
N HIS A 92 9.57 8.92 -17.79
CA HIS A 92 8.43 8.67 -18.67
C HIS A 92 8.35 9.67 -19.83
N LEU A 93 8.62 10.97 -19.59
CA LEU A 93 8.73 11.95 -20.66
C LEU A 93 9.88 11.62 -21.60
N HIS A 94 11.06 11.32 -21.06
CA HIS A 94 12.21 10.97 -21.89
C HIS A 94 11.92 9.77 -22.78
N ILE A 95 11.25 8.74 -22.26
CA ILE A 95 10.83 7.58 -23.05
C ILE A 95 9.79 7.98 -24.11
N ALA A 96 8.81 8.82 -23.76
CA ALA A 96 7.75 9.24 -24.69
C ALA A 96 8.26 10.09 -25.86
N ASP A 97 9.32 10.87 -25.64
CA ASP A 97 9.91 11.80 -26.61
C ASP A 97 11.01 11.15 -27.48
N LEU A 98 11.15 9.82 -27.45
CA LEU A 98 12.12 9.13 -28.31
C LEU A 98 11.67 9.10 -29.76
N GLU A 99 12.54 9.55 -30.65
CA GLU A 99 12.27 9.62 -32.10
C GLU A 99 13.26 8.80 -32.94
N ASP A 100 14.27 8.17 -32.32
CA ASP A 100 15.30 7.43 -33.05
C ASP A 100 15.25 5.91 -32.80
N GLU A 101 15.44 5.16 -33.89
CA GLU A 101 15.38 3.69 -33.91
C GLU A 101 16.37 3.03 -32.94
N GLN A 102 17.52 3.67 -32.63
CA GLN A 102 18.52 3.08 -31.74
C GLN A 102 18.05 3.05 -30.28
N HIS A 103 17.34 4.09 -29.82
CA HIS A 103 16.78 4.11 -28.48
C HIS A 103 15.53 3.24 -28.36
N GLU A 104 14.73 3.13 -29.42
CA GLU A 104 13.58 2.21 -29.47
C GLU A 104 14.03 0.75 -29.25
N VAL A 105 15.07 0.30 -29.97
CA VAL A 105 15.64 -1.05 -29.81
C VAL A 105 16.13 -1.28 -28.38
N LYS A 106 16.85 -0.31 -27.79
CA LYS A 106 17.35 -0.43 -26.41
C LYS A 106 16.23 -0.57 -25.38
N ILE A 107 15.10 0.12 -25.56
CA ILE A 107 13.96 0.00 -24.64
C ILE A 107 13.34 -1.39 -24.72
N LEU A 108 13.16 -1.91 -25.93
CA LEU A 108 12.68 -3.28 -26.11
C LEU A 108 13.63 -4.26 -25.43
N ASP A 109 14.95 -4.10 -25.60
CA ASP A 109 15.94 -4.95 -24.95
C ASP A 109 15.82 -4.89 -23.42
N TYR A 110 15.63 -3.71 -22.82
CA TYR A 110 15.43 -3.58 -21.37
C TYR A 110 14.13 -4.23 -20.90
N LEU A 111 13.03 -4.05 -21.64
CA LEU A 111 11.75 -4.65 -21.28
C LEU A 111 11.78 -6.17 -21.43
N HIS A 112 12.44 -6.70 -22.46
CA HIS A 112 12.68 -8.13 -22.60
C HIS A 112 13.52 -8.67 -21.44
N GLN A 113 14.60 -7.99 -21.04
CA GLN A 113 15.37 -8.38 -19.84
C GLN A 113 14.51 -8.42 -18.58
N ILE A 114 13.58 -7.48 -18.40
CA ILE A 114 12.65 -7.48 -17.26
C ILE A 114 11.69 -8.67 -17.35
N ILE A 115 11.14 -8.96 -18.53
CA ILE A 115 10.27 -10.13 -18.76
C ILE A 115 11.03 -11.41 -18.46
N ASP A 116 12.24 -11.57 -18.98
CA ASP A 116 13.09 -12.75 -18.75
C ASP A 116 13.42 -12.91 -17.26
N PHE A 117 13.75 -11.82 -16.58
CA PHE A 117 13.98 -11.81 -15.13
C PHE A 117 12.74 -12.24 -14.34
N MET A 118 11.56 -11.69 -14.67
CA MET A 118 10.30 -12.09 -14.02
C MET A 118 9.93 -13.54 -14.31
N SER A 119 10.16 -14.01 -15.53
CA SER A 119 9.90 -15.39 -15.96
C SER A 119 10.85 -16.38 -15.28
N ALA A 120 12.08 -16.00 -14.96
CA ALA A 120 13.03 -16.82 -14.21
C ALA A 120 12.82 -16.77 -12.68
N ALA A 121 12.12 -15.75 -12.16
CA ALA A 121 11.92 -15.59 -10.73
C ALA A 121 11.04 -16.71 -10.14
N PRO A 122 11.19 -17.01 -8.82
CA PRO A 122 10.27 -17.90 -8.11
C PRO A 122 8.83 -17.40 -8.18
N LYS A 123 7.90 -18.32 -8.48
CA LYS A 123 6.49 -18.00 -8.70
C LYS A 123 5.66 -18.58 -7.57
N MET A 124 4.69 -17.81 -7.10
CA MET A 124 3.73 -18.25 -6.09
C MET A 124 2.33 -18.17 -6.69
N LEU A 125 1.68 -19.32 -6.84
CA LEU A 125 0.30 -19.41 -7.28
C LEU A 125 -0.62 -19.46 -6.06
N LYS A 126 -1.58 -18.55 -6.00
CA LYS A 126 -2.66 -18.58 -5.00
C LYS A 126 -4.00 -18.55 -5.71
N ILE A 127 -4.79 -19.58 -5.47
CA ILE A 127 -6.14 -19.71 -6.00
C ILE A 127 -7.10 -19.56 -4.81
N VAL A 128 -8.04 -18.62 -4.94
CA VAL A 128 -9.09 -18.42 -3.95
C VAL A 128 -10.45 -18.54 -4.62
N GLY A 129 -11.30 -19.39 -4.08
CA GLY A 129 -12.63 -19.68 -4.64
C GLY A 129 -13.27 -20.87 -3.95
N ASN A 130 -14.45 -21.27 -4.44
CA ASN A 130 -15.12 -22.47 -3.95
C ASN A 130 -14.46 -23.72 -4.56
N PHE A 131 -13.53 -24.32 -3.82
CA PHE A 131 -12.82 -25.51 -4.29
C PHE A 131 -13.74 -26.72 -4.46
N ASP A 132 -14.87 -26.81 -3.77
CA ASP A 132 -15.77 -27.96 -3.89
C ASP A 132 -16.38 -28.08 -5.29
N GLN A 133 -16.46 -26.97 -6.03
CA GLN A 133 -17.02 -26.91 -7.38
C GLN A 133 -15.97 -27.14 -8.48
N LEU A 134 -14.68 -27.24 -8.14
CA LEU A 134 -13.61 -27.46 -9.11
C LEU A 134 -13.41 -28.95 -9.41
N GLU A 135 -13.12 -29.28 -10.67
CA GLU A 135 -12.77 -30.63 -11.09
C GLU A 135 -11.44 -31.09 -10.47
N GLN A 136 -11.27 -32.40 -10.30
CA GLN A 136 -10.05 -32.97 -9.70
C GLN A 136 -8.80 -32.67 -10.52
N GLU A 137 -8.93 -32.58 -11.85
CA GLU A 137 -7.81 -32.28 -12.76
C GLU A 137 -7.25 -30.89 -12.47
N PHE A 138 -8.09 -29.87 -12.35
CA PHE A 138 -7.66 -28.52 -11.98
C PHE A 138 -7.05 -28.46 -10.58
N LYS A 139 -7.65 -29.18 -9.60
CA LYS A 139 -7.11 -29.29 -8.23
C LYS A 139 -5.74 -29.97 -8.17
N SER A 140 -5.49 -30.92 -9.07
CA SER A 140 -4.22 -31.64 -9.16
C SER A 140 -3.06 -30.75 -9.60
N GLY A 141 -3.35 -29.58 -10.18
CA GLY A 141 -2.35 -28.63 -10.65
C GLY A 141 -1.84 -28.91 -12.07
N SER A 142 -2.39 -29.90 -12.79
CA SER A 142 -1.92 -30.30 -14.13
C SER A 142 -1.89 -29.15 -15.14
N ASP A 143 -2.87 -28.26 -15.07
CA ASP A 143 -2.96 -27.10 -15.98
C ASP A 143 -1.83 -26.07 -15.74
N TRP A 144 -1.15 -26.17 -14.59
CA TRP A 144 -0.11 -25.24 -14.13
C TRP A 144 1.31 -25.76 -14.35
N ASN A 145 1.47 -26.88 -15.08
CA ASN A 145 2.78 -27.50 -15.35
C ASN A 145 3.82 -26.55 -15.99
N PHE A 146 3.38 -25.44 -16.60
CA PHE A 146 4.27 -24.43 -17.17
C PHE A 146 4.99 -23.55 -16.13
N LEU A 147 4.65 -23.66 -14.84
CA LEU A 147 5.28 -22.87 -13.77
C LEU A 147 6.60 -23.46 -13.26
N GLU A 148 6.92 -24.72 -13.60
CA GLU A 148 8.09 -25.53 -13.16
C GLU A 148 8.36 -25.59 -11.63
N GLU A 149 8.96 -26.69 -11.18
CA GLU A 149 9.29 -27.02 -9.77
C GLU A 149 8.20 -26.66 -8.73
N ASN A 150 7.22 -27.57 -8.57
CA ASN A 150 6.26 -27.55 -7.47
C ASN A 150 6.95 -27.84 -6.13
N GLN A 151 7.62 -26.84 -5.56
CA GLN A 151 8.02 -26.87 -4.16
C GLN A 151 6.96 -26.13 -3.34
N SER A 152 6.43 -26.79 -2.31
CA SER A 152 5.65 -26.11 -1.29
C SER A 152 6.58 -25.16 -0.55
N ILE A 153 6.48 -23.86 -0.85
CA ILE A 153 7.14 -22.83 -0.05
C ILE A 153 6.37 -22.78 1.28
N GLU A 154 7.04 -23.07 2.39
CA GLU A 154 6.45 -22.84 3.72
C GLU A 154 6.00 -21.38 3.82
N ASN A 155 4.89 -21.12 4.52
CA ASN A 155 4.41 -19.76 4.75
C ASN A 155 5.48 -18.96 5.51
N GLN A 156 6.32 -18.25 4.75
CA GLN A 156 7.34 -17.37 5.29
C GLN A 156 6.77 -15.95 5.35
N ARG A 157 6.93 -15.31 6.50
CA ARG A 157 6.70 -13.87 6.61
C ARG A 157 7.69 -13.14 5.71
N TYR A 158 7.19 -12.27 4.84
CA TYR A 158 8.00 -11.36 4.06
C TYR A 158 8.06 -9.99 4.73
N ASP A 159 9.18 -9.30 4.52
CA ASP A 159 9.26 -7.90 4.90
C ASP A 159 8.56 -7.06 3.82
N ALA A 160 7.52 -6.33 4.23
CA ALA A 160 6.82 -5.40 3.36
C ALA A 160 7.77 -4.31 2.86
N VAL A 161 8.44 -3.63 3.79
CA VAL A 161 9.26 -2.47 3.44
C VAL A 161 10.72 -2.83 3.40
N THR A 162 11.38 -2.42 2.31
CA THR A 162 12.80 -2.62 2.12
C THR A 162 13.45 -1.30 1.72
N ASN A 163 14.68 -1.06 2.20
CA ASN A 163 15.46 0.17 1.98
C ASN A 163 14.77 1.45 2.52
N GLN A 164 14.00 1.30 3.60
CA GLN A 164 13.56 2.43 4.42
C GLN A 164 14.70 2.88 5.31
N THR A 165 14.97 4.19 5.29
CA THR A 165 16.01 4.82 6.11
C THR A 165 15.38 5.77 7.11
N TRP A 166 15.87 5.67 8.35
CA TRP A 166 15.50 6.57 9.43
C TRP A 166 16.63 7.56 9.75
N ASN A 167 17.60 7.71 8.85
CA ASN A 167 18.72 8.63 9.03
C ASN A 167 18.28 10.11 9.00
N ASN A 168 17.13 10.39 8.40
CA ASN A 168 16.57 11.74 8.27
C ASN A 168 15.54 12.07 9.38
N ILE A 169 15.55 11.39 10.53
CA ILE A 169 14.65 11.70 11.65
C ILE A 169 14.74 13.19 12.01
N GLY A 170 13.58 13.83 12.16
CA GLY A 170 13.48 15.26 12.46
C GLY A 170 13.67 16.18 11.26
N SER A 171 14.01 15.65 10.08
CA SER A 171 14.10 16.44 8.85
C SER A 171 12.71 16.85 8.37
N ILE A 172 12.63 18.06 7.81
CA ILE A 172 11.39 18.62 7.27
C ILE A 172 11.64 18.97 5.80
N ARG A 173 10.70 18.58 4.93
CA ARG A 173 10.64 19.07 3.55
C ARG A 173 9.33 19.81 3.34
N ALA A 174 9.43 20.98 2.74
CA ALA A 174 8.29 21.82 2.41
C ALA A 174 8.45 22.34 0.99
N VAL A 175 7.34 22.50 0.30
CA VAL A 175 7.28 23.13 -1.00
C VAL A 175 6.05 24.02 -1.06
N ILE A 176 6.19 25.15 -1.74
CA ILE A 176 5.07 26.04 -2.00
C ILE A 176 4.48 25.60 -3.34
N THR A 177 3.20 25.23 -3.33
CA THR A 177 2.44 24.91 -4.55
C THR A 177 1.64 26.13 -4.98
N SER A 178 1.14 26.13 -6.21
CA SER A 178 0.30 27.23 -6.73
C SER A 178 -1.09 27.32 -6.09
N SER A 179 -1.51 26.34 -5.26
CA SER A 179 -2.80 26.38 -4.55
C SER A 179 -2.66 27.23 -3.28
N GLN A 180 -3.31 28.39 -3.23
CA GLN A 180 -3.06 29.41 -2.20
C GLN A 180 -3.93 29.28 -0.93
N GLU A 181 -4.91 28.38 -0.88
CA GLU A 181 -5.97 28.49 0.12
C GLU A 181 -5.73 27.73 1.44
N SER A 182 -4.83 26.73 1.44
CA SER A 182 -4.59 25.91 2.64
C SER A 182 -3.30 25.11 2.57
N ALA A 183 -2.84 24.64 3.72
CA ALA A 183 -1.65 23.81 3.87
C ALA A 183 -2.01 22.33 4.11
N TYR A 184 -1.03 21.45 3.86
CA TYR A 184 -1.16 20.02 4.04
C TYR A 184 0.13 19.49 4.70
N LEU A 185 -0.01 18.58 5.68
CA LEU A 185 1.12 18.01 6.40
C LEU A 185 0.97 16.50 6.52
N ILE A 186 2.07 15.79 6.21
CA ILE A 186 2.27 14.40 6.61
C ILE A 186 3.44 14.38 7.58
N ARG A 187 3.26 13.71 8.72
CA ARG A 187 4.33 13.42 9.66
C ARG A 187 4.33 11.93 9.98
N LYS A 188 5.44 11.26 9.73
CA LYS A 188 5.63 9.85 10.05
C LYS A 188 6.55 9.67 11.26
N SER A 189 6.21 8.70 12.10
CA SER A 189 7.07 8.17 13.15
C SER A 189 7.28 6.69 12.93
N ARG A 190 8.39 6.15 13.44
CA ARG A 190 8.64 4.72 13.49
C ARG A 190 7.79 4.08 14.58
N ILE A 191 7.19 2.94 14.28
CA ILE A 191 6.65 2.01 15.26
C ILE A 191 7.72 0.95 15.53
N ILE A 192 8.08 0.76 16.79
CA ILE A 192 9.14 -0.16 17.22
C ILE A 192 8.48 -1.38 17.86
N ASP A 193 8.99 -2.57 17.53
CA ASP A 193 8.55 -3.87 18.09
C ASP A 193 7.06 -4.19 17.91
N CYS A 194 6.43 -3.69 16.85
CA CYS A 194 5.07 -4.07 16.48
C CYS A 194 5.09 -5.04 15.31
N VAL A 195 4.62 -6.24 15.59
CA VAL A 195 4.29 -7.27 14.59
C VAL A 195 2.80 -7.56 14.72
N TRP A 196 2.13 -7.94 13.63
CA TRP A 196 0.68 -8.10 13.62
C TRP A 196 0.14 -8.93 14.80
N ASN A 197 0.79 -10.04 15.15
CA ASN A 197 0.40 -10.93 16.27
C ASN A 197 0.87 -10.47 17.67
N SER A 198 1.05 -9.16 17.91
CA SER A 198 1.48 -8.65 19.22
C SER A 198 0.42 -7.76 19.86
N ASP A 199 0.29 -7.83 21.19
CA ASP A 199 -0.64 -6.98 21.94
C ASP A 199 -0.36 -5.49 21.75
N LYS A 200 0.92 -5.13 21.55
CA LYS A 200 1.34 -3.77 21.21
C LYS A 200 0.69 -3.27 19.91
N THR A 201 0.56 -4.13 18.91
CA THR A 201 -0.08 -3.77 17.64
C THR A 201 -1.56 -3.46 17.85
N ALA A 202 -2.29 -4.31 18.56
CA ALA A 202 -3.70 -4.06 18.88
C ALA A 202 -3.86 -2.74 19.66
N ALA A 203 -3.02 -2.50 20.67
CA ALA A 203 -3.03 -1.26 21.44
C ALA A 203 -2.78 -0.02 20.57
N ILE A 204 -1.80 -0.06 19.66
CA ILE A 204 -1.50 1.05 18.75
C ILE A 204 -2.65 1.29 17.76
N MET A 205 -3.23 0.23 17.21
CA MET A 205 -4.37 0.36 16.28
C MET A 205 -5.59 0.97 16.98
N ILE A 206 -5.90 0.54 18.21
CA ILE A 206 -7.02 1.08 18.97
C ILE A 206 -6.77 2.53 19.36
N ILE A 207 -5.59 2.88 19.88
CA ILE A 207 -5.32 4.26 20.31
C ILE A 207 -5.30 5.23 19.11
N ALA A 208 -4.77 4.79 17.97
CA ALA A 208 -4.85 5.52 16.72
C ALA A 208 -6.32 5.77 16.32
N LYS A 209 -7.16 4.73 16.38
CA LYS A 209 -8.58 4.82 16.11
C LYS A 209 -9.33 5.74 17.10
N TYR A 210 -9.02 5.63 18.38
CA TYR A 210 -9.58 6.46 19.45
C TYR A 210 -9.29 7.94 19.22
N LEU A 211 -8.08 8.26 18.78
CA LEU A 211 -7.67 9.62 18.50
C LEU A 211 -8.40 10.21 17.29
N GLU A 212 -8.60 9.43 16.22
CA GLU A 212 -9.12 9.91 14.93
C GLU A 212 -10.62 9.70 14.68
N ILE A 213 -11.31 8.90 15.50
CA ILE A 213 -12.75 8.64 15.31
C ILE A 213 -13.54 9.95 15.23
N GLU A 214 -14.70 9.92 14.57
CA GLU A 214 -15.60 11.08 14.54
C GLU A 214 -15.99 11.42 15.98
N SER A 215 -15.93 12.71 16.33
CA SER A 215 -16.04 13.17 17.73
C SER A 215 -14.97 12.61 18.67
N GLY A 216 -13.86 12.11 18.13
CA GLY A 216 -12.66 11.77 18.89
C GLY A 216 -11.80 13.00 19.20
N PRO A 217 -10.75 12.86 20.03
CA PRO A 217 -9.99 13.99 20.54
C PRO A 217 -9.29 14.81 19.45
N LEU A 218 -8.77 14.19 18.40
CA LEU A 218 -8.15 14.94 17.29
C LEU A 218 -9.19 15.69 16.49
N TRP A 219 -10.36 15.07 16.26
CA TRP A 219 -11.46 15.69 15.54
C TRP A 219 -11.93 16.97 16.24
N GLU A 220 -12.25 16.88 17.54
CA GLU A 220 -12.71 18.02 18.33
C GLU A 220 -11.65 19.14 18.37
N ASN A 221 -10.41 18.80 18.73
CA ASN A 221 -9.38 19.80 19.01
C ASN A 221 -8.70 20.37 17.75
N CYS A 222 -8.80 19.70 16.60
CA CYS A 222 -8.19 20.18 15.35
C CYS A 222 -9.24 20.66 14.35
N ARG A 223 -10.25 19.82 14.06
CA ARG A 223 -11.27 20.10 13.04
C ARG A 223 -12.35 21.03 13.56
N GLU A 224 -12.99 20.72 14.69
CA GLU A 224 -14.07 21.57 15.23
C GLU A 224 -13.53 22.93 15.70
N ALA A 225 -12.27 22.98 16.14
CA ALA A 225 -11.56 24.22 16.41
C ALA A 225 -11.24 25.07 15.15
N GLY A 226 -11.49 24.55 13.95
CA GLY A 226 -11.32 25.27 12.67
C GLY A 226 -9.89 25.38 12.16
N TYR A 227 -8.95 24.57 12.67
CA TYR A 227 -7.55 24.63 12.25
C TYR A 227 -7.25 23.82 10.98
N CYS A 228 -7.98 22.73 10.76
CA CYS A 228 -7.88 21.88 9.57
C CYS A 228 -9.24 21.27 9.21
N TYR A 229 -9.42 20.90 7.95
CA TYR A 229 -10.64 20.20 7.52
C TYR A 229 -10.61 18.71 7.89
N SER A 230 -9.43 18.09 7.79
CA SER A 230 -9.24 16.68 8.11
C SER A 230 -8.00 16.48 8.98
N VAL A 231 -8.11 15.53 9.90
CA VAL A 231 -7.01 15.01 10.72
C VAL A 231 -7.17 13.50 10.80
N SER A 232 -6.08 12.76 10.57
CA SER A 232 -6.05 11.30 10.71
C SER A 232 -4.75 10.84 11.35
N LEU A 233 -4.83 9.71 12.04
CA LEU A 233 -3.67 9.07 12.65
C LEU A 233 -3.72 7.58 12.32
N THR A 234 -2.92 7.18 11.33
CA THR A 234 -2.96 5.83 10.78
C THR A 234 -1.75 5.02 11.22
N ALA A 235 -1.99 3.85 11.80
CA ALA A 235 -0.94 2.86 12.08
C ALA A 235 -0.77 1.92 10.87
N GLU A 236 0.33 2.08 10.14
CA GLU A 236 0.73 1.24 9.01
C GLU A 236 1.69 0.15 9.52
N ILE A 237 1.14 -0.93 10.09
CA ILE A 237 1.92 -1.99 10.75
C ILE A 237 2.93 -2.64 9.80
N ASP A 238 2.52 -2.93 8.57
CA ASP A 238 3.41 -3.48 7.53
C ASP A 238 4.56 -2.53 7.20
N ALA A 239 4.31 -1.22 7.22
CA ALA A 239 5.33 -0.21 6.96
C ALA A 239 6.13 0.19 8.21
N GLY A 240 5.77 -0.34 9.37
CA GLY A 240 6.36 0.02 10.66
C GLY A 240 6.23 1.52 10.96
N THR A 241 5.17 2.18 10.48
CA THR A 241 5.01 3.63 10.61
C THR A 241 3.68 4.03 11.24
N LEU A 242 3.72 5.10 12.04
CA LEU A 242 2.54 5.83 12.49
C LEU A 242 2.52 7.16 11.74
N THR A 243 1.42 7.44 11.04
CA THR A 243 1.29 8.59 10.14
C THR A 243 0.22 9.53 10.65
N LEU A 244 0.62 10.75 11.01
CA LEU A 244 -0.29 11.88 11.24
C LEU A 244 -0.45 12.64 9.93
N GLU A 245 -1.69 12.85 9.51
CA GLU A 245 -2.05 13.67 8.37
C GLU A 245 -2.94 14.83 8.82
N LEU A 246 -2.63 16.04 8.34
CA LEU A 246 -3.48 17.22 8.51
C LEU A 246 -3.76 17.82 7.14
N SER A 247 -5.03 17.86 6.76
CA SER A 247 -5.47 18.22 5.40
C SER A 247 -6.30 19.51 5.43
N ASP A 248 -6.05 20.36 4.45
CA ASP A 248 -6.65 21.69 4.28
C ASP A 248 -6.59 22.54 5.55
N CYS A 249 -5.37 22.72 6.06
CA CYS A 249 -5.10 23.55 7.22
C CYS A 249 -5.19 25.04 6.86
N SER A 250 -6.03 25.79 7.57
CA SER A 250 -6.08 27.25 7.53
C SER A 250 -4.89 27.86 8.28
N ASP A 251 -4.46 27.22 9.37
CA ASP A 251 -3.27 27.55 10.14
C ASP A 251 -2.55 26.25 10.53
N LEU A 252 -1.56 25.86 9.74
CA LEU A 252 -0.83 24.61 9.94
C LEU A 252 -0.13 24.54 11.30
N LYS A 253 0.37 25.67 11.80
CA LYS A 253 1.09 25.71 13.07
C LYS A 253 0.13 25.43 14.23
N LYS A 254 -1.05 26.05 14.22
CA LYS A 254 -2.09 25.78 15.22
C LYS A 254 -2.60 24.36 15.13
N ALA A 255 -2.92 23.86 13.92
CA ALA A 255 -3.37 22.50 13.71
C ALA A 255 -2.37 21.46 14.27
N PHE A 256 -1.09 21.62 13.93
CA PHE A 256 -0.04 20.73 14.42
C PHE A 256 0.15 20.79 15.94
N ASN A 257 0.15 21.99 16.52
CA ASN A 257 0.28 22.15 17.97
C ASN A 257 -0.93 21.58 18.72
N ALA A 258 -2.15 21.78 18.20
CA ALA A 258 -3.36 21.19 18.74
C ALA A 258 -3.29 19.66 18.70
N ALA A 259 -2.96 19.06 17.54
CA ALA A 259 -2.81 17.61 17.42
C ALA A 259 -1.76 17.06 18.40
N ARG A 260 -0.60 17.71 18.51
CA ARG A 260 0.45 17.32 19.47
C ARG A 260 -0.03 17.39 20.92
N GLN A 261 -0.69 18.48 21.29
CA GLN A 261 -1.19 18.67 22.65
C GLN A 261 -2.24 17.61 22.99
N THR A 262 -3.21 17.40 22.11
CA THR A 262 -4.23 16.36 22.24
C THR A 262 -3.63 14.97 22.45
N MET A 263 -2.64 14.59 21.63
CA MET A 263 -1.98 13.29 21.80
C MET A 263 -1.28 13.18 23.16
N ASN A 264 -0.59 14.23 23.62
CA ASN A 264 0.02 14.24 24.94
C ASN A 264 -1.04 14.16 26.05
N ASP A 265 -2.16 14.86 25.92
CA ASP A 265 -3.22 14.85 26.91
C ASP A 265 -3.86 13.47 27.02
N VAL A 266 -4.12 12.80 25.89
CA VAL A 266 -4.65 11.43 25.87
C VAL A 266 -3.65 10.44 26.50
N LEU A 267 -2.34 10.62 26.30
CA LEU A 267 -1.33 9.73 26.88
C LEU A 267 -1.13 9.94 28.40
N ASN A 268 -1.48 11.09 28.94
CA ASN A 268 -1.25 11.45 30.35
C ASN A 268 -2.52 11.40 31.22
N ASN A 269 -3.70 11.17 30.62
CA ASN A 269 -4.98 11.16 31.33
C ASN A 269 -5.70 9.81 31.15
N GLU A 270 -6.73 9.58 31.96
CA GLU A 270 -7.61 8.42 31.78
C GLU A 270 -8.41 8.55 30.47
N LEU A 271 -8.56 7.43 29.77
CA LEU A 271 -9.34 7.39 28.54
C LEU A 271 -10.84 7.43 28.85
N ASN A 272 -11.61 8.07 27.97
CA ASN A 272 -13.06 7.98 28.04
C ASN A 272 -13.50 6.57 27.63
N ASN A 273 -14.12 5.84 28.55
CA ASN A 273 -14.51 4.44 28.34
C ASN A 273 -15.54 4.24 27.21
N GLU A 274 -16.47 5.16 27.04
CA GLU A 274 -17.50 5.08 25.99
C GLU A 274 -16.87 5.27 24.61
N LEU A 275 -16.04 6.31 24.49
CA LEU A 275 -15.31 6.61 23.26
C LEU A 275 -14.28 5.51 22.93
N PHE A 276 -13.63 4.94 23.94
CA PHE A 276 -12.73 3.80 23.78
C PHE A 276 -13.47 2.57 23.26
N SER A 277 -14.64 2.27 23.82
CA SER A 277 -15.51 1.18 23.34
C SER A 277 -15.97 1.43 21.91
N ALA A 278 -16.32 2.68 21.55
CA ALA A 278 -16.67 3.05 20.18
C ALA A 278 -15.50 2.87 19.21
N ALA A 279 -14.28 3.24 19.62
CA ALA A 279 -13.07 3.04 18.83
C ALA A 279 -12.77 1.56 18.57
N GLN A 280 -12.93 0.69 19.59
CA GLN A 280 -12.80 -0.76 19.44
C GLN A 280 -13.81 -1.31 18.43
N GLN A 281 -15.09 -0.95 18.57
CA GLN A 281 -16.13 -1.38 17.66
C GLN A 281 -15.88 -0.91 16.22
N LYS A 282 -15.44 0.34 16.04
CA LYS A 282 -15.09 0.88 14.72
C LYS A 282 -13.91 0.15 14.11
N LEU A 283 -12.84 -0.10 14.87
CA LEU A 283 -11.68 -0.84 14.39
C LEU A 283 -12.07 -2.26 13.97
N ILE A 284 -12.82 -2.99 14.80
CA ILE A 284 -13.33 -4.32 14.49
C ILE A 284 -14.19 -4.26 13.22
N GLY A 285 -15.11 -3.30 13.13
CA GLY A 285 -15.97 -3.11 11.96
C GLY A 285 -15.18 -2.86 10.68
N GLU A 286 -14.11 -2.06 10.73
CA GLU A 286 -13.22 -1.83 9.58
C GLU A 286 -12.49 -3.10 9.15
N LEU A 287 -11.98 -3.89 10.10
CA LEU A 287 -11.34 -5.18 9.81
C LEU A 287 -12.31 -6.16 9.15
N PHE A 288 -13.55 -6.28 9.66
CA PHE A 288 -14.59 -7.12 9.04
C PHE A 288 -15.02 -6.59 7.67
N ASN A 289 -15.17 -5.28 7.52
CA ASN A 289 -15.54 -4.68 6.23
C ASN A 289 -14.48 -4.93 5.16
N ASN A 290 -13.20 -5.03 5.54
CA ASN A 290 -12.13 -5.44 4.64
C ASN A 290 -12.28 -6.89 4.14
N GLU A 291 -13.16 -7.70 4.72
CA GLU A 291 -13.48 -9.07 4.31
C GLU A 291 -14.93 -9.24 3.82
N SER A 292 -15.68 -8.14 3.65
CA SER A 292 -17.11 -8.16 3.31
C SER A 292 -17.47 -8.78 1.94
N THR A 293 -16.48 -8.95 1.05
CA THR A 293 -16.69 -9.54 -0.27
C THR A 293 -15.69 -10.66 -0.53
N VAL A 294 -16.04 -11.61 -1.41
CA VAL A 294 -15.09 -12.66 -1.84
C VAL A 294 -13.79 -12.05 -2.37
N LYS A 295 -13.86 -10.94 -3.11
CA LYS A 295 -12.68 -10.21 -3.60
C LYS A 295 -11.78 -9.74 -2.45
N SER A 296 -12.36 -9.06 -1.46
CA SER A 296 -11.60 -8.43 -0.39
C SER A 296 -11.08 -9.47 0.61
N ALA A 297 -11.89 -10.48 0.94
CA ALA A 297 -11.46 -11.65 1.71
C ALA A 297 -10.33 -12.42 1.02
N SER A 298 -10.40 -12.62 -0.31
CA SER A 298 -9.33 -13.26 -1.07
C SER A 298 -8.03 -12.46 -1.03
N ARG A 299 -8.12 -11.14 -1.21
CA ARG A 299 -6.97 -10.23 -1.11
C ARG A 299 -6.35 -10.30 0.29
N ASN A 300 -7.15 -10.29 1.34
CA ASN A 300 -6.67 -10.39 2.72
C ASN A 300 -6.03 -11.75 2.99
N ALA A 301 -6.61 -12.86 2.54
CA ALA A 301 -5.99 -14.18 2.69
C ALA A 301 -4.61 -14.27 2.01
N VAL A 302 -4.45 -13.64 0.84
CA VAL A 302 -3.15 -13.51 0.19
C VAL A 302 -2.20 -12.69 1.06
N LEU A 303 -2.64 -11.53 1.56
CA LEU A 303 -1.85 -10.63 2.39
C LEU A 303 -1.42 -11.26 3.73
N SER A 304 -2.33 -11.97 4.40
CA SER A 304 -2.07 -12.63 5.68
C SER A 304 -0.91 -13.62 5.59
N SER A 305 -0.79 -14.34 4.48
CA SER A 305 0.35 -15.23 4.29
C SER A 305 1.67 -14.46 4.15
N PHE A 306 1.65 -13.27 3.54
CA PHE A 306 2.86 -12.43 3.44
C PHE A 306 3.23 -11.84 4.79
N GLN A 307 2.23 -11.48 5.59
CA GLN A 307 2.39 -10.95 6.94
C GLN A 307 2.80 -12.04 7.96
N GLY A 308 2.69 -13.32 7.60
CA GLY A 308 2.91 -14.44 8.52
C GLY A 308 1.84 -14.53 9.61
N VAL A 309 0.61 -14.11 9.31
CA VAL A 309 -0.53 -14.19 10.23
C VAL A 309 -1.54 -15.22 9.76
N SER A 310 -2.28 -15.79 10.71
CA SER A 310 -3.41 -16.67 10.39
C SER A 310 -4.45 -15.90 9.58
N THR A 311 -5.16 -16.59 8.68
CA THR A 311 -6.36 -16.04 8.03
C THR A 311 -7.46 -15.68 9.03
N ASP A 312 -7.37 -16.16 10.28
CA ASP A 312 -8.24 -15.79 11.39
C ASP A 312 -7.73 -14.58 12.20
N PHE A 313 -6.75 -13.81 11.70
CA PHE A 313 -6.20 -12.64 12.41
C PHE A 313 -7.28 -11.63 12.84
N THR A 314 -8.30 -11.41 12.02
CA THR A 314 -9.45 -10.56 12.36
C THR A 314 -10.18 -11.05 13.63
N LYS A 315 -10.27 -12.38 13.82
CA LYS A 315 -10.78 -12.97 15.07
C LYS A 315 -9.81 -12.78 16.24
N TYR A 316 -8.50 -12.88 16.00
CA TYR A 316 -7.48 -12.62 17.03
C TYR A 316 -7.61 -11.20 17.60
N VAL A 317 -7.71 -10.18 16.74
CA VAL A 317 -7.91 -8.79 17.19
C VAL A 317 -9.18 -8.70 18.01
N HIS A 318 -10.30 -9.22 17.51
CA HIS A 318 -11.57 -9.23 18.25
C HIS A 318 -11.44 -9.78 19.68
N TYR A 319 -10.75 -10.91 19.88
CA TYR A 319 -10.58 -11.52 21.21
C TYR A 319 -9.65 -10.75 22.15
N HIS A 320 -8.69 -9.99 21.65
CA HIS A 320 -7.72 -9.24 22.47
C HIS A 320 -8.11 -7.77 22.66
N THR A 321 -9.19 -7.34 22.00
CA THR A 321 -9.76 -5.99 22.13
C THR A 321 -11.08 -5.96 22.91
N LEU A 322 -11.57 -7.10 23.41
CA LEU A 322 -12.74 -7.18 24.30
C LEU A 322 -12.29 -7.49 25.73
#